data_AF-A0A1R3KUB4-F1
#
_entry.id   AF-A0A1R3KUB4-F1
#
_cell.length_a   1.000
_cell.length_b   1.000
_cell.length_c   1.000
_cell.angle_alpha   90.00
_cell.angle_beta   90.00
_cell.angle_gamma   90.00
#
_symmetry.space_group_name_H-M   'P 1'
#
loop_
_entity.id
_entity.type
_entity.pdbx_description
1 polymer ?
#
loop_
_entity_poly.entity_id
_entity_poly.type
_entity_poly.pdbx_seq_one_letter_code
_entity_poly.pdbx_strand_id
1 'polypeptide(L)'
;MAELDHCSSTQLIDGDGEFNVAGLENFMRTTKLSNCGLSYAVVAIMGPQSSGKSTLMNHLFHTNFREMDAFRGRSQTTKGIWIAHCVGIEPFTVAMDLEGTDGRERGEDDTAFEKQSALFALAIADIVLINMWCHDIGREQAANKPLLKTVFQVMMRLFSPRKTTLLFVIRDKTKTPLEYLEPILREDIQKIWNSVRKPEAHKDTPLSEFFN
;
A
#
# COMPACT_ATOMS: atom_id res chain seq x y z
N MET A 1 -5.97 -30.61 -20.31
CA MET A 1 -6.68 -29.42 -19.79
C MET A 1 -5.76 -28.76 -18.81
N ALA A 2 -5.22 -27.59 -19.12
CA ALA A 2 -4.44 -26.82 -18.17
C ALA A 2 -5.38 -26.38 -17.04
N GLU A 3 -5.03 -26.69 -15.79
CA GLU A 3 -5.65 -26.04 -14.64
C GLU A 3 -5.42 -24.55 -14.80
N LEU A 4 -6.51 -23.78 -14.88
CA LEU A 4 -6.45 -22.33 -14.79
C LEU A 4 -5.83 -22.02 -13.43
N ASP A 5 -4.59 -21.53 -13.41
CA ASP A 5 -3.90 -21.01 -12.22
C ASP A 5 -4.83 -20.02 -11.52
N HIS A 6 -5.54 -20.51 -10.49
CA HIS A 6 -6.49 -19.71 -9.75
C HIS A 6 -5.69 -18.74 -8.90
N CYS A 7 -5.91 -17.43 -9.07
CA CYS A 7 -5.41 -16.41 -8.17
C CYS A 7 -5.85 -16.76 -6.75
N SER A 8 -4.91 -17.20 -5.90
CA SER A 8 -5.16 -17.49 -4.50
C SER A 8 -4.84 -16.23 -3.70
N SER A 9 -5.88 -15.54 -3.22
CA SER A 9 -5.73 -14.51 -2.21
C SER A 9 -5.72 -15.13 -0.82
N THR A 10 -4.95 -14.56 0.10
CA THR A 10 -4.81 -15.02 1.48
C THR A 10 -4.73 -13.81 2.41
N GLN A 11 -5.46 -13.84 3.51
CA GLN A 11 -5.33 -12.84 4.55
C GLN A 11 -4.03 -13.09 5.33
N LEU A 12 -3.11 -12.15 5.23
CA LEU A 12 -1.79 -12.21 5.85
C LEU A 12 -1.82 -11.70 7.29
N ILE A 13 -2.50 -10.58 7.52
CA ILE A 13 -2.79 -10.01 8.83
C ILE A 13 -4.29 -9.80 8.90
N ASP A 14 -4.94 -10.19 9.98
CA ASP A 14 -6.38 -10.02 10.12
C ASP A 14 -6.79 -8.64 10.64
N GLY A 15 -8.09 -8.46 10.93
CA GLY A 15 -8.62 -7.20 11.44
C GLY A 15 -8.13 -6.85 12.85
N ASP A 16 -7.76 -7.85 13.65
CA ASP A 16 -7.31 -7.66 15.03
C ASP A 16 -5.77 -7.48 15.10
N GLY A 17 -5.08 -7.60 13.96
CA GLY A 17 -3.64 -7.45 13.84
C GLY A 17 -2.86 -8.75 14.00
N GLU A 18 -3.55 -9.89 14.04
CA GLU A 18 -2.91 -11.19 14.18
C GLU A 18 -2.34 -11.67 12.85
N PHE A 19 -1.10 -12.18 12.88
CA PHE A 19 -0.39 -12.65 11.70
C PHE A 19 -0.74 -14.11 11.38
N ASN A 20 -1.26 -14.34 10.18
CA ASN A 20 -1.73 -15.65 9.74
C ASN A 20 -0.60 -16.52 9.17
N VAL A 21 0.20 -17.11 10.06
CA VAL A 21 1.33 -17.98 9.71
C VAL A 21 0.87 -19.16 8.83
N ALA A 22 -0.20 -19.85 9.23
CA ALA A 22 -0.70 -21.01 8.49
C ALA A 22 -1.20 -20.65 7.08
N GLY A 23 -1.86 -19.49 6.95
CA GLY A 23 -2.27 -18.95 5.65
C GLY A 23 -1.07 -18.66 4.76
N LEU A 24 -0.04 -18.00 5.29
CA LEU A 24 1.18 -17.69 4.54
C LEU A 24 1.91 -18.97 4.10
N GLU A 25 2.07 -19.97 4.97
CA GLU A 25 2.69 -21.25 4.62
C GLU A 25 1.92 -21.96 3.50
N ASN A 26 0.59 -21.93 3.58
CA ASN A 26 -0.25 -22.49 2.53
C ASN A 26 -0.08 -21.74 1.21
N PHE A 27 -0.09 -20.40 1.24
CA PHE A 27 0.14 -19.55 0.07
C PHE A 27 1.50 -19.82 -0.57
N MET A 28 2.58 -19.92 0.22
CA MET A 28 3.92 -20.22 -0.28
C MET A 28 3.99 -21.58 -0.98
N ARG A 29 3.32 -22.58 -0.41
CA ARG A 29 3.26 -23.94 -0.96
C ARG A 29 2.46 -24.00 -2.27
N THR A 30 1.29 -23.36 -2.33
CA THR A 30 0.41 -23.42 -3.51
C THR A 30 0.96 -22.61 -4.68
N THR A 31 1.54 -21.44 -4.40
CA THR A 31 2.08 -20.55 -5.43
C THR A 31 3.52 -20.89 -5.81
N LYS A 32 4.18 -21.77 -5.05
CA LYS A 32 5.61 -22.11 -5.21
C LYS A 32 6.54 -20.91 -5.05
N LEU A 33 6.15 -19.89 -4.28
CA LEU A 33 6.97 -18.70 -4.00
C LEU A 33 8.39 -19.07 -3.50
N SER A 34 8.52 -20.13 -2.72
CA SER A 34 9.82 -20.62 -2.21
C SER A 34 10.79 -21.04 -3.32
N ASN A 35 10.30 -21.39 -4.51
CA ASN A 35 11.13 -21.75 -5.66
C ASN A 35 11.69 -20.52 -6.38
N CYS A 36 11.13 -19.33 -6.16
CA CYS A 36 11.53 -18.09 -6.83
C CYS A 36 12.83 -17.49 -6.27
N GLY A 37 13.30 -17.95 -5.10
CA GLY A 37 14.48 -17.41 -4.45
C GLY A 37 14.35 -15.90 -4.20
N LEU A 38 15.28 -15.10 -4.75
CA LEU A 38 15.23 -13.63 -4.72
C LEU A 38 14.55 -13.02 -5.95
N SER A 39 14.10 -13.83 -6.91
CA SER A 39 13.44 -13.39 -8.13
C SER A 39 11.94 -13.23 -7.92
N TYR A 40 11.57 -12.34 -7.00
CA TYR A 40 10.18 -11.94 -6.77
C TYR A 40 10.11 -10.44 -6.44
N ALA A 41 8.93 -9.86 -6.64
CA ALA A 41 8.63 -8.49 -6.27
C ALA A 41 7.38 -8.44 -5.41
N VAL A 42 7.33 -7.49 -4.48
CA VAL A 42 6.15 -7.22 -3.65
C VAL A 42 5.62 -5.83 -3.99
N VAL A 43 4.36 -5.77 -4.44
CA VAL A 43 3.65 -4.53 -4.74
C VAL A 43 2.51 -4.35 -3.74
N ALA A 44 2.60 -3.30 -2.93
CA ALA A 44 1.56 -2.94 -1.98
C ALA A 44 0.68 -1.80 -2.50
N ILE A 45 -0.56 -1.73 -2.05
CA ILE A 45 -1.43 -0.56 -2.25
C ILE A 45 -1.94 -0.03 -0.92
N MET A 46 -1.85 1.29 -0.72
CA MET A 46 -2.41 1.99 0.43
C MET A 46 -3.19 3.23 0.00
N GLY A 47 -4.09 3.69 0.86
CA GLY A 47 -4.92 4.87 0.61
C GLY A 47 -6.31 4.76 1.23
N PRO A 48 -7.16 5.80 1.04
CA PRO A 48 -8.38 5.98 1.82
C PRO A 48 -9.36 4.81 1.64
N GLN A 49 -10.22 4.60 2.63
CA GLN A 49 -11.29 3.61 2.56
C GLN A 49 -12.22 3.91 1.37
N SER A 50 -12.61 2.84 0.66
CA SER A 50 -13.49 2.93 -0.52
C SER A 50 -12.96 3.79 -1.67
N SER A 51 -11.63 3.96 -1.79
CA SER A 51 -10.97 4.64 -2.92
C SER A 51 -10.71 3.74 -4.16
N GLY A 52 -11.22 2.50 -4.15
CA GLY A 52 -11.08 1.55 -5.26
C GLY A 52 -9.71 0.88 -5.36
N LYS A 53 -9.06 0.61 -4.21
CA LYS A 53 -7.75 -0.07 -4.12
C LYS A 53 -7.81 -1.51 -4.65
N SER A 54 -8.67 -2.33 -4.05
CA SER A 54 -8.85 -3.74 -4.44
C SER A 54 -9.25 -3.88 -5.90
N THR A 55 -10.15 -3.01 -6.38
CA THR A 55 -10.53 -2.92 -7.80
C THR A 55 -9.31 -2.63 -8.69
N LEU A 56 -8.47 -1.64 -8.33
CA LEU A 56 -7.25 -1.35 -9.09
C LEU A 56 -6.29 -2.54 -9.12
N MET A 57 -6.08 -3.20 -7.98
CA MET A 57 -5.19 -4.37 -7.89
C MET A 57 -5.71 -5.53 -8.75
N ASN A 58 -7.00 -5.81 -8.71
CA ASN A 58 -7.63 -6.87 -9.51
C ASN A 58 -7.46 -6.61 -11.02
N HIS A 59 -7.64 -5.36 -11.45
CA HIS A 59 -7.48 -4.99 -12.85
C HIS A 59 -6.03 -4.97 -13.32
N LEU A 60 -5.10 -4.44 -12.51
CA LEU A 60 -3.71 -4.24 -12.91
C LEU A 60 -2.85 -5.51 -12.76
N PHE A 61 -3.12 -6.31 -11.73
CA PHE A 61 -2.30 -7.47 -11.35
C PHE A 61 -3.02 -8.81 -11.51
N HIS A 62 -4.21 -8.82 -12.12
CA HIS A 62 -5.02 -10.02 -12.35
C HIS A 62 -5.35 -10.79 -11.06
N THR A 63 -5.60 -10.05 -9.98
CA THR A 63 -5.96 -10.62 -8.67
C THR A 63 -7.47 -10.74 -8.45
N ASN A 64 -7.89 -11.30 -7.31
CA ASN A 64 -9.30 -11.48 -6.94
C ASN A 64 -9.63 -10.98 -5.51
N PHE A 65 -9.03 -9.88 -5.07
CA PHE A 65 -9.36 -9.28 -3.78
C PHE A 65 -10.84 -8.91 -3.72
N ARG A 66 -11.43 -9.02 -2.53
CA ARG A 66 -12.84 -8.69 -2.32
C ARG A 66 -13.08 -7.21 -2.57
N GLU A 67 -14.02 -6.90 -3.46
CA GLU A 67 -14.44 -5.53 -3.75
C GLU A 67 -15.72 -5.16 -3.00
N MET A 68 -15.92 -3.85 -2.81
CA MET A 68 -17.09 -3.31 -2.12
C MET A 68 -18.32 -3.52 -3.01
N ASP A 69 -19.36 -4.13 -2.45
CA ASP A 69 -20.66 -4.23 -3.11
C ASP A 69 -21.45 -2.92 -2.90
N ALA A 70 -21.49 -2.09 -3.94
CA ALA A 70 -22.18 -0.80 -3.90
C ALA A 70 -23.68 -0.91 -3.57
N PHE A 71 -24.33 -2.04 -3.90
CA PHE A 71 -25.75 -2.27 -3.60
C PHE A 71 -26.00 -2.55 -2.12
N ARG A 72 -24.96 -2.92 -1.36
CA ARG A 72 -25.03 -3.17 0.08
C ARG A 72 -24.59 -1.97 0.93
N GLY A 73 -24.37 -0.82 0.29
CA GLY A 73 -23.96 0.42 0.93
C GLY A 73 -22.44 0.53 1.15
N ARG A 74 -22.00 1.71 1.58
CA ARG A 74 -20.59 1.99 1.85
C ARG A 74 -20.18 1.37 3.18
N SER A 75 -19.31 0.38 3.12
CA SER A 75 -18.77 -0.31 4.30
C SER A 75 -17.32 -0.72 4.05
N GLN A 76 -16.61 -1.01 5.14
CA GLN A 76 -15.27 -1.57 5.10
C GLN A 76 -15.31 -2.94 4.43
N THR A 77 -14.49 -3.08 3.38
CA THR A 77 -14.45 -4.30 2.57
C THR A 77 -13.20 -5.10 2.86
N THR A 78 -12.03 -4.48 2.70
CA THR A 78 -10.76 -5.06 3.08
C THR A 78 -10.58 -4.90 4.58
N LYS A 79 -10.43 -6.02 5.29
CA LYS A 79 -10.07 -6.07 6.71
C LYS A 79 -8.71 -6.73 6.86
N GLY A 80 -7.79 -6.07 7.53
CA GLY A 80 -6.42 -6.55 7.64
C GLY A 80 -5.58 -6.27 6.38
N ILE A 81 -4.59 -7.12 6.15
CA ILE A 81 -3.73 -7.09 4.97
C ILE A 81 -3.90 -8.40 4.21
N TRP A 82 -4.17 -8.29 2.92
CA TRP A 82 -4.34 -9.43 2.02
C TRP A 82 -3.21 -9.51 1.01
N ILE A 83 -2.76 -10.72 0.70
CA ILE A 83 -1.79 -10.97 -0.36
C ILE A 83 -2.39 -11.86 -1.44
N ALA A 84 -1.92 -11.71 -2.68
CA ALA A 84 -2.27 -12.55 -3.81
C ALA A 84 -1.09 -12.71 -4.76
N HIS A 85 -1.01 -13.85 -5.44
CA HIS A 85 -0.06 -14.06 -6.53
C HIS A 85 -0.61 -13.47 -7.83
N CYS A 86 0.19 -12.65 -8.50
CA CYS A 86 -0.17 -11.98 -9.74
C CYS A 86 0.11 -12.90 -10.94
N VAL A 87 -0.89 -13.70 -11.33
CA VAL A 87 -0.74 -14.70 -12.39
C VAL A 87 -0.39 -14.02 -13.73
N GLY A 88 0.67 -14.51 -14.39
CA GLY A 88 1.12 -14.00 -15.68
C GLY A 88 2.02 -12.77 -15.63
N ILE A 89 2.45 -12.35 -14.44
CA ILE A 89 3.39 -11.24 -14.24
C ILE A 89 4.74 -11.79 -13.76
N GLU A 90 5.81 -11.42 -14.47
CA GLU A 90 7.19 -11.81 -14.18
C GLU A 90 8.05 -10.58 -13.84
N PRO A 91 8.98 -10.66 -12.86
CA PRO A 91 9.23 -11.81 -11.99
C PRO A 91 8.04 -12.10 -11.08
N PHE A 92 8.02 -13.26 -10.40
CA PHE A 92 6.95 -13.65 -9.48
C PHE A 92 6.52 -12.46 -8.61
N THR A 93 5.29 -12.00 -8.79
CA THR A 93 4.82 -10.77 -8.12
C THR A 93 3.76 -11.10 -7.09
N VAL A 94 3.96 -10.60 -5.87
CA VAL A 94 2.97 -10.63 -4.80
C VAL A 94 2.30 -9.26 -4.71
N ALA A 95 1.00 -9.23 -4.98
CA ALA A 95 0.16 -8.08 -4.70
C ALA A 95 -0.26 -8.07 -3.23
N MET A 96 -0.24 -6.91 -2.60
CA MET A 96 -0.66 -6.74 -1.21
C MET A 96 -1.67 -5.59 -1.09
N ASP A 97 -2.92 -5.94 -0.75
CA ASP A 97 -4.03 -4.99 -0.55
C ASP A 97 -4.21 -4.70 0.94
N LEU A 98 -3.98 -3.44 1.32
CA LEU A 98 -4.14 -2.99 2.70
C LEU A 98 -5.57 -2.51 2.94
N GLU A 99 -6.04 -2.74 4.16
CA GLU A 99 -7.21 -2.06 4.70
C GLU A 99 -7.13 -0.53 4.45
N GLY A 100 -8.27 0.06 4.11
CA GLY A 100 -8.32 1.48 3.82
C GLY A 100 -8.22 2.35 5.06
N THR A 101 -7.57 3.49 4.90
CA THR A 101 -7.39 4.49 5.95
C THR A 101 -8.58 5.44 6.05
N ASP A 102 -8.65 6.22 7.13
CA ASP A 102 -9.70 7.17 7.46
C ASP A 102 -11.09 6.50 7.51
N GLY A 103 -11.15 5.31 8.12
CA GLY A 103 -12.34 4.48 8.19
C GLY A 103 -13.24 4.85 9.36
N ARG A 104 -14.57 4.90 9.14
CA ARG A 104 -15.51 5.18 10.25
C ARG A 104 -15.54 4.05 11.30
N GLU A 105 -15.19 2.83 10.90
CA GLU A 105 -15.55 1.60 11.62
C GLU A 105 -14.65 1.27 12.81
N ARG A 106 -13.43 1.83 12.89
CA ARG A 106 -12.46 1.54 13.98
C ARG A 106 -12.36 2.62 15.07
N GLY A 107 -12.94 3.80 14.90
CA GLY A 107 -12.92 4.86 15.94
C GLY A 107 -11.52 5.46 16.18
N GLU A 108 -11.18 5.89 17.40
CA GLU A 108 -9.88 6.52 17.71
C GLU A 108 -8.67 5.57 17.59
N ASP A 109 -8.90 4.25 17.72
CA ASP A 109 -7.89 3.20 17.55
C ASP A 109 -7.48 2.97 16.07
N ASP A 110 -8.21 3.56 15.12
CA ASP A 110 -7.96 3.45 13.67
C ASP A 110 -6.53 3.86 13.31
N THR A 111 -6.02 4.92 13.96
CA THR A 111 -4.70 5.44 13.61
C THR A 111 -3.56 4.49 13.94
N ALA A 112 -3.70 3.59 14.93
CA ALA A 112 -2.64 2.66 15.30
C ALA A 112 -2.49 1.55 14.25
N PHE A 113 -3.61 0.94 13.88
CA PHE A 113 -3.66 -0.13 12.88
C PHE A 113 -3.21 0.37 11.51
N GLU A 114 -3.67 1.55 11.08
CA GLU A 114 -3.24 2.18 9.82
C GLU A 114 -1.73 2.42 9.77
N LYS A 115 -1.16 2.98 10.84
CA LYS A 115 0.28 3.24 10.94
C LYS A 115 1.07 1.95 10.87
N GLN A 116 0.65 0.92 11.61
CA GLN A 116 1.31 -0.38 11.64
C GLN A 116 1.22 -1.07 10.28
N SER A 117 0.06 -1.06 9.64
CA SER A 117 -0.15 -1.67 8.32
C SER A 117 0.67 -0.98 7.23
N ALA A 118 0.69 0.36 7.22
CA ALA A 118 1.50 1.13 6.27
C ALA A 118 3.01 0.90 6.50
N LEU A 119 3.46 0.84 7.75
CA LEU A 119 4.85 0.53 8.08
C LEU A 119 5.25 -0.89 7.68
N PHE A 120 4.38 -1.87 7.94
CA PHE A 120 4.58 -3.24 7.51
C PHE A 120 4.74 -3.31 5.99
N ALA A 121 3.87 -2.63 5.24
CA ALA A 121 3.96 -2.60 3.79
C ALA A 121 5.26 -1.98 3.29
N LEU A 122 5.67 -0.84 3.83
CA LEU A 122 6.90 -0.18 3.41
C LEU A 122 8.18 -0.92 3.81
N ALA A 123 8.12 -1.73 4.86
CA ALA A 123 9.24 -2.55 5.27
C ALA A 123 9.51 -3.71 4.29
N ILE A 124 8.46 -4.26 3.66
CA ILE A 124 8.58 -5.47 2.83
C ILE A 124 8.37 -5.25 1.33
N ALA A 125 7.67 -4.18 0.94
CA ALA A 125 7.33 -3.93 -0.45
C ALA A 125 8.47 -3.26 -1.23
N ASP A 126 8.62 -3.66 -2.49
CA ASP A 126 9.49 -3.00 -3.46
C ASP A 126 8.83 -1.75 -4.05
N ILE A 127 7.51 -1.82 -4.23
CA ILE A 127 6.70 -0.75 -4.77
C ILE A 127 5.47 -0.58 -3.87
N VAL A 128 5.20 0.66 -3.46
CA VAL A 128 3.97 1.02 -2.74
C VAL A 128 3.16 1.99 -3.59
N LEU A 129 1.99 1.53 -4.02
CA LEU A 129 0.99 2.34 -4.70
C LEU A 129 0.28 3.21 -3.67
N ILE A 130 0.37 4.53 -3.82
CA ILE A 130 -0.37 5.49 -2.99
C ILE A 130 -1.62 5.90 -3.78
N ASN A 131 -2.74 5.26 -3.49
CA ASN A 131 -4.03 5.51 -4.15
C ASN A 131 -4.70 6.73 -3.53
N MET A 132 -4.95 7.76 -4.33
CA MET A 132 -5.55 9.02 -3.87
C MET A 132 -6.52 9.60 -4.90
N TRP A 133 -7.55 10.33 -4.45
CA TRP A 133 -8.42 11.04 -5.38
C TRP A 133 -7.78 12.35 -5.87
N CYS A 134 -8.03 12.70 -7.13
CA CYS A 134 -7.51 13.93 -7.73
C CYS A 134 -7.92 15.19 -6.94
N HIS A 135 -9.10 15.18 -6.31
CA HIS A 135 -9.60 16.31 -5.54
C HIS A 135 -8.98 16.44 -4.14
N ASP A 136 -8.18 15.46 -3.70
CA ASP A 136 -7.43 15.51 -2.46
C ASP A 136 -6.05 16.13 -2.63
N ILE A 137 -5.54 16.20 -3.87
CA ILE A 137 -4.28 16.88 -4.17
C ILE A 137 -4.40 18.36 -3.74
N GLY A 138 -3.48 18.81 -2.89
CA GLY A 138 -3.50 20.16 -2.31
C GLY A 138 -4.33 20.30 -1.02
N ARG A 139 -4.99 19.24 -0.53
CA ARG A 139 -5.64 19.23 0.78
C ARG A 139 -4.71 18.70 1.86
N GLU A 140 -4.72 19.32 3.03
CA GLU A 140 -3.80 18.95 4.12
C GLU A 140 -4.12 17.60 4.79
N GLN A 141 -5.40 17.29 5.01
CA GLN A 141 -5.79 16.08 5.75
C GLN A 141 -6.21 14.93 4.82
N ALA A 142 -6.85 15.22 3.69
CA ALA A 142 -7.43 14.20 2.81
C ALA A 142 -6.41 13.48 1.91
N ALA A 143 -5.16 13.96 1.84
CA ALA A 143 -4.13 13.41 0.96
C ALA A 143 -3.21 12.37 1.63
N ASN A 144 -3.64 11.73 2.72
CA ASN A 144 -2.83 10.83 3.56
C ASN A 144 -1.53 11.48 4.14
N LYS A 145 -1.41 12.81 4.15
CA LYS A 145 -0.21 13.51 4.64
C LYS A 145 0.18 13.12 6.08
N PRO A 146 -0.76 13.04 7.05
CA PRO A 146 -0.43 12.66 8.43
C PRO A 146 0.12 11.24 8.55
N LEU A 147 -0.45 10.30 7.78
CA LEU A 147 0.00 8.92 7.74
C LEU A 147 1.41 8.82 7.14
N LEU A 148 1.64 9.43 5.96
CA LEU A 148 2.96 9.45 5.32
C LEU A 148 4.03 10.09 6.21
N LYS A 149 3.70 11.16 6.92
CA LYS A 149 4.61 11.80 7.88
C LYS A 149 5.06 10.83 8.98
N THR A 150 4.10 10.15 9.59
CA THR A 150 4.36 9.18 10.67
C THR A 150 5.19 8.02 10.16
N VAL A 151 4.84 7.52 8.98
CA VAL A 151 5.49 6.42 8.32
C VAL A 151 6.95 6.74 7.99
N PHE A 152 7.24 7.89 7.37
CA PHE A 152 8.62 8.32 7.08
C PHE A 152 9.44 8.46 8.36
N GLN A 153 8.84 8.98 9.43
CA GLN A 153 9.51 9.12 10.73
C GLN A 153 9.94 7.79 11.33
N VAL A 154 9.08 6.78 11.26
CA VAL A 154 9.34 5.48 11.85
C VAL A 154 10.25 4.64 10.96
N MET A 155 10.11 4.73 9.63
CA MET A 155 10.99 4.05 8.67
C MET A 155 12.47 4.36 8.92
N MET A 156 12.82 5.65 9.05
CA MET A 156 14.20 6.09 9.32
C MET A 156 14.76 5.64 10.68
N ARG A 157 13.90 5.21 11.61
CA ARG A 157 14.33 4.76 12.94
C ARG A 157 14.52 3.25 13.02
N LEU A 158 13.70 2.50 12.29
CA LEU A 158 13.62 1.05 12.41
C LEU A 158 14.39 0.31 11.33
N PHE A 159 14.53 0.90 10.15
CA PHE A 159 15.06 0.18 8.98
C PHE A 159 16.30 0.85 8.42
N SER A 160 17.21 0.02 7.93
CA SER A 160 18.30 0.50 7.07
C SER A 160 17.70 1.00 5.75
N PRO A 161 18.32 1.98 5.08
CA PRO A 161 17.82 2.49 3.81
C PRO A 161 17.71 1.36 2.79
N ARG A 162 16.48 0.92 2.51
CA ARG A 162 16.10 0.13 1.34
C ARG A 162 15.34 1.07 0.44
N LYS A 163 15.74 1.13 -0.83
CA LYS A 163 15.11 2.02 -1.80
C LYS A 163 13.76 1.43 -2.22
N THR A 164 12.67 2.01 -1.73
CA THR A 164 11.28 1.61 -2.08
C THR A 164 10.69 2.60 -3.08
N THR A 165 10.00 2.13 -4.10
CA THR A 165 9.35 3.03 -5.07
C THR A 165 7.97 3.46 -4.56
N LEU A 166 7.72 4.76 -4.46
CA LEU A 166 6.39 5.29 -4.12
C LEU A 166 5.67 5.70 -5.42
N LEU A 167 4.70 4.90 -5.85
CA LEU A 167 3.93 5.20 -7.06
C LEU A 167 2.58 5.81 -6.71
N PHE A 168 2.43 7.11 -6.94
CA PHE A 168 1.18 7.80 -6.69
C PHE A 168 0.18 7.54 -7.81
N VAL A 169 -0.97 6.97 -7.45
CA VAL A 169 -2.07 6.68 -8.39
C VAL A 169 -3.20 7.67 -8.16
N ILE A 170 -3.37 8.57 -9.13
CA ILE A 170 -4.40 9.63 -9.10
C ILE A 170 -5.69 9.09 -9.69
N ARG A 171 -6.73 9.00 -8.85
CA ARG A 171 -8.07 8.53 -9.20
C ARG A 171 -8.99 9.70 -9.56
N ASP A 172 -9.99 9.42 -10.38
CA ASP A 172 -11.05 10.36 -10.79
C ASP A 172 -10.47 11.68 -11.30
N LYS A 173 -9.56 11.55 -12.28
CA LYS A 173 -8.85 12.69 -12.88
C LYS A 173 -9.83 13.75 -13.36
N THR A 174 -9.60 14.98 -12.91
CA THR A 174 -10.39 16.15 -13.30
C THR A 174 -9.88 16.75 -14.62
N LYS A 175 -10.41 17.91 -15.02
CA LYS A 175 -9.92 18.64 -16.20
C LYS A 175 -8.48 19.16 -16.02
N THR A 176 -7.96 19.18 -14.79
CA THR A 176 -6.60 19.63 -14.51
C THR A 176 -5.56 18.68 -15.10
N PRO A 177 -4.67 19.15 -15.99
CA PRO A 177 -3.60 18.34 -16.55
C PRO A 177 -2.61 17.82 -15.50
N LEU A 178 -2.00 16.66 -15.75
CA LEU A 178 -1.05 16.03 -14.81
C LEU A 178 0.19 16.89 -14.56
N GLU A 179 0.65 17.63 -15.57
CA GLU A 179 1.78 18.57 -15.50
C GLU A 179 1.63 19.65 -14.41
N TYR A 180 0.39 19.98 -14.01
CA TYR A 180 0.14 20.92 -12.91
C TYR A 180 -0.06 20.20 -11.57
N LEU A 181 -0.54 18.95 -11.58
CA LEU A 181 -0.77 18.17 -10.37
C LEU A 181 0.53 17.58 -9.82
N GLU A 182 1.43 17.13 -10.70
CA GLU A 182 2.68 16.50 -10.33
C GLU A 182 3.58 17.42 -9.48
N PRO A 183 3.83 18.69 -9.84
CA PRO A 183 4.66 19.58 -9.02
C PRO A 183 4.09 19.80 -7.62
N ILE A 184 2.75 19.96 -7.51
CA ILE A 184 2.07 20.13 -6.22
C ILE A 184 2.28 18.91 -5.34
N LEU A 185 2.09 17.72 -5.90
CA LEU A 185 2.27 16.46 -5.16
C LEU A 185 3.73 16.27 -4.72
N ARG A 186 4.69 16.54 -5.61
CA ARG A 186 6.13 16.47 -5.28
C ARG A 186 6.50 17.45 -4.17
N GLU A 187 6.02 18.68 -4.24
CA GLU A 187 6.24 19.70 -3.21
C GLU A 187 5.65 19.26 -1.86
N ASP A 188 4.43 18.71 -1.86
CA ASP A 188 3.77 18.20 -0.65
C ASP A 188 4.56 17.07 0.00
N ILE A 189 5.02 16.08 -0.79
CA ILE A 189 5.85 14.98 -0.26
C ILE A 189 7.18 15.50 0.28
N GLN A 190 7.81 16.47 -0.40
CA GLN A 190 9.05 17.07 0.08
C GLN A 190 8.84 17.86 1.38
N LYS A 191 7.74 18.60 1.50
CA LYS A 191 7.35 19.30 2.74
C LYS A 191 7.14 18.30 3.89
N ILE A 192 6.44 17.20 3.63
CA ILE A 192 6.25 16.13 4.62
C ILE A 192 7.61 15.60 5.07
N TRP A 193 8.48 15.20 4.13
CA TRP A 193 9.83 14.71 4.42
C TRP A 193 10.65 15.68 5.27
N ASN A 194 10.62 16.97 4.94
CA ASN A 194 11.36 18.01 5.66
C ASN A 194 10.80 18.25 7.07
N SER A 195 9.49 18.08 7.25
CA SER A 195 8.81 18.28 8.55
C SER A 195 9.03 17.14 9.56
N VAL A 196 9.52 15.99 9.11
CA VAL A 196 9.74 14.82 9.95
C VAL A 196 11.00 14.99 10.79
N ARG A 197 10.91 14.66 12.09
CA ARG A 197 12.07 14.64 13.00
C ARG A 197 12.96 13.44 12.69
N LYS A 198 14.09 13.70 12.05
CA LYS A 198 15.10 12.70 11.67
C LYS A 198 16.09 12.42 12.82
N PRO A 199 16.58 11.17 12.99
CA PRO A 199 17.74 10.88 13.84
C PRO A 199 18.99 11.63 13.35
N GLU A 200 19.98 11.86 14.22
CA GLU A 200 21.19 12.63 13.84
C GLU A 200 21.92 12.00 12.65
N ALA A 201 21.94 10.67 12.56
CA ALA A 201 22.54 9.92 11.45
C ALA A 201 21.88 10.19 10.07
N HIS A 202 20.63 10.67 10.05
CA HIS A 202 19.85 10.88 8.83
C HIS A 202 19.37 12.34 8.65
N LYS A 203 19.93 13.28 9.41
CA LYS A 203 19.47 14.67 9.46
C LYS A 203 19.40 15.36 8.10
N ASP A 204 20.41 15.13 7.28
CA ASP A 204 20.57 15.74 5.95
C ASP A 204 20.32 14.73 4.82
N THR A 205 19.79 13.54 5.13
CA THR A 205 19.53 12.52 4.11
C THR A 205 18.34 12.94 3.22
N PRO A 206 18.52 13.01 1.90
CA PRO A 206 17.44 13.38 0.99
C PRO A 206 16.45 12.22 0.86
N LEU A 207 15.20 12.56 0.48
CA LEU A 207 14.12 11.58 0.26
C LEU A 207 14.54 10.48 -0.72
N SER A 208 15.33 10.86 -1.74
CA SER A 208 15.82 9.99 -2.81
C SER A 208 16.73 8.85 -2.35
N GLU A 209 17.30 8.90 -1.13
CA GLU A 209 18.08 7.78 -0.58
C GLU A 209 17.18 6.64 -0.11
N PHE A 210 15.96 6.95 0.32
CA PHE A 210 14.99 5.96 0.80
C PHE A 210 13.94 5.60 -0.23
N PHE A 211 13.58 6.54 -1.12
CA PHE A 211 12.48 6.35 -2.04
C PHE A 211 12.84 6.72 -3.49
N ASN A 212 12.23 6.02 -4.44
CA ASN A 212 12.13 6.46 -5.83
C ASN A 212 10.81 7.18 -6.06
#